data_AF-A0A7S1WNT6-F1
#
_entry.id   AF-A0A7S1WNT6-F1
#
_cell.length_a   1.000
_cell.length_b   1.000
_cell.length_c   1.000
_cell.angle_alpha   90.00
_cell.angle_beta   90.00
_cell.angle_gamma   90.00
#
_symmetry.space_group_name_H-M   'P 1'
#
loop_
_entity.id
_entity.type
_entity.pdbx_description
1 polymer ?
#
loop_
_entity_poly.entity_id
_entity_poly.type
_entity_poly.pdbx_seq_one_letter_code
_entity_poly.pdbx_strand_id
1 'polypeptide(L)'
;ARPVKTEANECGKPVSGPMRESARCNDEHSCEKTVDCVFGDWEAWSGCTSNCNGVMRRSRSILVHGRGEGKYCLGAMKETSPCNPGPGMPMSQACLGPQATDCVTAAWAEWSQCSASCDGGSHTRERVITTVPSHGGAPCEDVLS
;
A
#
# COMPACT_ATOMS: atom_id res chain seq x y z
N ALA A 1 15.96 20.15 42.52
CA ALA A 1 15.81 21.49 43.08
C ALA A 1 17.21 22.06 43.26
N ARG A 2 17.52 23.24 42.71
CA ARG A 2 18.82 23.88 43.00
C ARG A 2 18.74 24.46 44.41
N PRO A 3 19.67 24.13 45.33
CA PRO A 3 19.67 24.74 46.65
C PRO A 3 19.97 26.23 46.51
N VAL A 4 19.23 27.06 47.26
CA VAL A 4 19.52 28.48 47.39
C VAL A 4 20.89 28.58 48.04
N LYS A 5 21.88 29.07 47.28
CA LYS A 5 23.27 29.10 47.74
C LYS A 5 23.53 30.24 48.73
N THR A 6 22.75 31.32 48.62
CA THR A 6 22.79 32.49 49.50
C THR A 6 21.49 33.28 49.36
N GLU A 7 20.90 33.74 50.48
CA GLU A 7 19.77 34.67 50.44
C GLU A 7 20.25 36.11 50.16
N ALA A 8 19.45 36.90 49.46
CA ALA A 8 19.80 38.27 49.11
C ALA A 8 19.76 39.18 50.36
N ASN A 9 20.84 39.92 50.62
CA ASN A 9 20.86 41.03 51.58
C ASN A 9 20.66 42.38 50.86
N GLU A 10 20.48 43.45 51.64
CA GLU A 10 19.81 44.74 51.31
C GLU A 10 20.31 45.57 50.10
N CYS A 11 21.16 45.04 49.21
CA CYS A 11 21.61 45.72 48.00
C CYS A 11 21.51 44.88 46.70
N GLY A 12 20.98 43.65 46.75
CA GLY A 12 20.86 42.77 45.58
C GLY A 12 19.49 42.86 44.88
N LYS A 13 19.46 42.80 43.54
CA LYS A 13 18.19 42.57 42.81
C LYS A 13 17.58 41.24 43.28
N PRO A 14 16.29 41.19 43.63
CA PRO A 14 15.64 39.95 44.05
C PRO A 14 15.79 38.90 42.95
N VAL A 15 16.09 37.66 43.34
CA VAL A 15 16.16 36.57 42.37
C VAL A 15 14.77 36.41 41.75
N SER A 16 14.67 36.62 40.45
CA SER A 16 13.44 36.42 39.70
C SER A 16 13.65 35.30 38.71
N GLY A 17 12.65 34.44 38.60
CA GLY A 17 12.68 33.26 37.75
C GLY A 17 12.07 32.05 38.44
N PRO A 18 11.60 31.07 37.66
CA PRO A 18 11.00 29.86 38.19
C PRO A 18 12.00 29.01 38.97
N MET A 19 11.59 28.46 40.12
CA MET A 19 12.42 27.52 40.91
C MET A 19 12.59 26.14 40.25
N ARG A 20 11.72 25.82 39.28
CA ARG A 20 11.73 24.60 38.49
C ARG A 20 11.21 24.94 37.09
N GLU A 21 11.99 24.60 36.08
CA GLU A 21 11.57 24.63 34.68
C GLU A 21 11.44 23.19 34.18
N SER A 22 10.47 22.96 33.32
CA SER A 22 10.30 21.68 32.63
C SER A 22 10.43 21.93 31.14
N ALA A 23 11.28 21.16 30.49
CA ALA A 23 11.45 21.18 29.04
C ALA A 23 11.01 19.83 28.47
N ARG A 24 10.66 19.81 27.19
CA ARG A 24 10.47 18.56 26.47
C ARG A 24 11.81 17.81 26.40
N CYS A 25 11.75 16.51 26.58
CA CYS A 25 12.89 15.62 26.44
C CYS A 25 12.46 14.41 25.62
N ASN A 26 13.41 13.80 24.90
CA ASN A 26 13.15 12.68 23.99
C ASN A 26 12.18 13.01 22.85
N ASP A 27 12.11 14.27 22.40
CA ASP A 27 11.27 14.68 21.26
C ASP A 27 11.64 13.95 19.95
N GLU A 28 12.86 13.42 19.85
CA GLU A 28 13.32 12.64 18.69
C GLU A 28 13.04 11.13 18.84
N HIS A 29 12.44 10.68 19.95
CA HIS A 29 12.18 9.26 20.20
C HIS A 29 10.68 9.02 20.30
N SER A 30 10.12 8.45 19.23
CA SER A 30 8.73 8.00 19.23
C SER A 30 8.53 6.91 20.30
N CYS A 31 7.49 7.07 21.12
CA CYS A 31 7.07 6.03 22.07
C CYS A 31 6.47 4.80 21.37
N GLU A 32 6.14 4.92 20.08
CA GLU A 32 5.69 3.80 19.28
C GLU A 32 6.86 3.06 18.66
N LYS A 33 6.93 1.75 18.94
CA LYS A 33 7.91 0.88 18.30
C LYS A 33 7.71 0.91 16.78
N THR A 34 8.70 1.44 16.06
CA THR A 34 8.80 1.39 14.60
C THR A 34 8.61 -0.05 14.12
N VAL A 35 7.66 -0.24 13.21
CA VAL A 35 7.40 -1.55 12.59
C VAL A 35 7.17 -1.33 11.11
N ASP A 36 7.92 -2.07 10.30
CA ASP A 36 7.71 -2.12 8.86
C ASP A 36 6.53 -3.03 8.53
N CYS A 37 5.80 -2.66 7.49
CA CYS A 37 4.70 -3.44 6.98
C CYS A 37 5.20 -4.73 6.33
N VAL A 38 4.49 -5.83 6.57
CA VAL A 38 4.82 -7.15 6.05
C VAL A 38 3.60 -7.69 5.31
N PHE A 39 3.77 -7.93 4.01
CA PHE A 39 2.80 -8.70 3.24
C PHE A 39 2.89 -10.18 3.63
N GLY A 40 1.74 -10.84 3.64
CA GLY A 40 1.69 -12.30 3.60
C GLY A 40 2.08 -12.82 2.22
N ASP A 41 2.23 -14.13 2.16
CA ASP A 41 2.41 -14.81 0.88
C ASP A 41 1.17 -14.63 0.00
N TRP A 42 1.41 -14.67 -1.31
CA TRP A 42 0.33 -14.75 -2.27
C TRP A 42 -0.41 -16.07 -2.12
N GLU A 43 -1.73 -15.98 -2.09
CA GLU A 43 -2.59 -17.13 -2.28
C GLU A 43 -2.36 -17.75 -3.66
N ALA A 44 -2.76 -19.01 -3.80
CA ALA A 44 -2.75 -19.67 -5.10
C ALA A 44 -3.63 -18.90 -6.09
N TRP A 45 -3.22 -18.92 -7.36
CA TRP A 45 -4.06 -18.41 -8.44
C TRP A 45 -5.41 -19.12 -8.47
N SER A 46 -6.47 -18.36 -8.69
CA SER A 46 -7.78 -18.90 -8.96
C SER A 46 -7.76 -19.77 -10.23
N GLY A 47 -8.81 -20.58 -10.39
CA GLY A 47 -9.10 -21.17 -11.70
C GLY A 47 -9.24 -20.09 -12.77
N CYS A 48 -8.94 -20.47 -14.01
CA CYS A 48 -9.10 -19.58 -15.15
C CYS A 48 -10.59 -19.34 -15.43
N THR A 49 -10.98 -18.09 -15.68
CA THR A 49 -12.39 -17.74 -15.92
C THR A 49 -12.96 -18.29 -17.22
N SER A 50 -12.10 -18.64 -18.19
CA SER A 50 -12.51 -19.09 -19.51
C SER A 50 -11.50 -20.08 -20.10
N ASN A 51 -11.96 -20.91 -21.03
CA ASN A 51 -11.10 -21.78 -21.82
C ASN A 51 -10.39 -21.05 -22.97
N CYS A 52 -10.85 -19.83 -23.29
CA CYS A 52 -10.27 -18.94 -24.28
C CYS A 52 -10.15 -17.55 -23.66
N ASN A 53 -8.95 -16.97 -23.70
CA ASN A 53 -8.69 -15.59 -23.26
C ASN A 53 -9.18 -15.31 -21.83
N GLY A 54 -9.04 -16.29 -20.94
CA GLY A 54 -9.46 -16.16 -19.56
C GLY A 54 -8.50 -15.32 -18.74
N VAL A 55 -8.91 -15.03 -17.51
CA VAL A 55 -8.06 -14.43 -16.49
C VAL A 55 -8.10 -15.26 -15.22
N MET A 56 -7.00 -15.27 -14.49
CA MET A 56 -6.89 -15.80 -13.14
C MET A 56 -6.54 -14.67 -12.18
N ARG A 57 -6.92 -14.82 -10.91
CA ARG A 57 -6.71 -13.81 -9.87
C ARG A 57 -6.07 -14.43 -8.65
N ARG A 58 -5.28 -13.65 -7.92
CA ARG A 58 -4.80 -14.02 -6.58
C ARG A 58 -4.81 -12.82 -5.65
N SER A 59 -4.79 -13.09 -4.35
CA SER A 59 -4.75 -12.10 -3.29
C SER A 59 -3.67 -12.43 -2.29
N ARG A 60 -3.25 -11.42 -1.52
CA ARG A 60 -2.46 -11.59 -0.31
C ARG A 60 -3.00 -10.67 0.78
N SER A 61 -2.65 -10.96 2.02
CA SER A 61 -3.00 -10.13 3.17
C SER A 61 -1.83 -9.27 3.63
N ILE A 62 -2.11 -8.27 4.45
CA ILE A 62 -1.09 -7.59 5.26
C ILE A 62 -1.03 -8.34 6.59
N LEU A 63 0.11 -8.95 6.90
CA LEU A 63 0.33 -9.65 8.17
C LEU A 63 0.68 -8.66 9.28
N VAL A 64 1.40 -7.60 8.93
CA VAL A 64 1.83 -6.56 9.87
C VAL A 64 1.64 -5.22 9.19
N HIS A 65 0.91 -4.29 9.82
CA HIS A 65 0.80 -2.92 9.34
C HIS A 65 2.02 -2.10 9.76
N GLY A 66 2.48 -1.23 8.87
CA GLY A 66 3.53 -0.26 9.17
C GLY A 66 3.06 0.77 10.20
N ARG A 67 3.91 1.14 11.16
CA ARG A 67 3.64 2.18 12.17
C ARG A 67 4.91 2.91 12.61
N GLY A 68 4.74 4.10 13.19
CA GLY A 68 5.83 4.99 13.55
C GLY A 68 6.63 5.40 12.31
N GLU A 69 7.95 5.28 12.35
CA GLU A 69 8.82 5.58 11.20
C GLU A 69 8.97 4.41 10.21
N GLY A 70 8.14 3.37 10.35
CA GLY A 70 8.26 2.15 9.57
C GLY A 70 7.67 2.31 8.17
N LYS A 71 8.12 1.47 7.23
CA LYS A 71 7.60 1.46 5.85
C LYS A 71 6.17 0.92 5.82
N TYR A 72 5.30 1.60 5.08
CA TYR A 72 3.96 1.07 4.75
C TYR A 72 4.05 0.04 3.63
N CYS A 73 3.03 -0.80 3.53
CA CYS A 73 2.91 -1.77 2.44
C CYS A 73 2.66 -1.01 1.14
N LEU A 74 3.72 -0.90 0.32
CA LEU A 74 3.65 -0.36 -1.02
C LEU A 74 3.66 -1.51 -2.02
N GLY A 75 2.61 -1.60 -2.83
CA GLY A 75 2.43 -2.66 -3.81
C GLY A 75 1.01 -3.22 -3.79
N ALA A 76 0.75 -4.18 -4.67
CA ALA A 76 -0.59 -4.69 -4.87
C ALA A 76 -1.02 -5.69 -3.79
N MET A 77 -2.33 -5.70 -3.49
CA MET A 77 -2.99 -6.65 -2.60
C MET A 77 -3.73 -7.76 -3.34
N LYS A 78 -4.06 -7.51 -4.60
CA LYS A 78 -4.73 -8.42 -5.54
C LYS A 78 -4.00 -8.28 -6.85
N GLU A 79 -3.84 -9.37 -7.59
CA GLU A 79 -3.21 -9.39 -8.90
C GLU A 79 -4.10 -10.18 -9.86
N THR A 80 -4.10 -9.79 -11.13
CA THR A 80 -4.80 -10.52 -12.20
C THR A 80 -3.79 -10.91 -13.30
N SER A 81 -3.98 -12.05 -13.94
CA SER A 81 -3.09 -12.52 -15.00
C SER A 81 -3.87 -13.28 -16.08
N PRO A 82 -3.51 -13.15 -17.37
CA PRO A 82 -4.17 -13.90 -18.45
C PRO A 82 -3.88 -15.41 -18.36
N CYS A 83 -4.85 -16.22 -18.80
CA CYS A 83 -4.77 -17.67 -18.87
C CYS A 83 -5.58 -18.22 -20.06
N ASN A 84 -5.20 -19.41 -20.54
CA ASN A 84 -5.86 -20.13 -21.62
C ASN A 84 -6.12 -19.28 -22.90
N PRO A 85 -5.11 -18.70 -23.57
CA PRO A 85 -3.68 -18.90 -23.39
C PRO A 85 -3.05 -17.82 -22.49
N GLY A 86 -2.11 -18.23 -21.65
CA GLY A 86 -1.25 -17.30 -20.94
C GLY A 86 -0.14 -16.73 -21.84
N PRO A 87 0.72 -15.85 -21.31
CA PRO A 87 1.86 -15.31 -22.04
C PRO A 87 2.74 -16.44 -22.59
N GLY A 88 3.05 -16.40 -23.89
CA GLY A 88 3.89 -17.40 -24.56
C GLY A 88 3.19 -18.72 -24.94
N MET A 89 1.89 -18.85 -24.68
CA MET A 89 1.12 -20.04 -25.08
C MET A 89 0.38 -19.80 -26.42
N PRO A 90 0.38 -20.78 -27.34
CA PRO A 90 -0.35 -20.64 -28.60
C PRO A 90 -1.87 -20.66 -28.39
N MET A 91 -2.57 -19.81 -29.12
CA MET A 91 -4.02 -19.77 -29.14
C MET A 91 -4.58 -21.04 -29.81
N SER A 92 -5.57 -21.69 -29.20
CA SER A 92 -6.23 -22.84 -29.85
C SER A 92 -7.12 -22.38 -31.00
N GLN A 93 -7.24 -23.19 -32.06
CA GLN A 93 -8.13 -22.89 -33.19
C GLN A 93 -9.59 -22.71 -32.76
N ALA A 94 -10.01 -23.38 -31.68
CA ALA A 94 -11.35 -23.23 -31.10
C ALA A 94 -11.61 -21.84 -30.51
N CYS A 95 -10.54 -21.08 -30.23
CA CYS A 95 -10.62 -19.72 -29.69
C CYS A 95 -10.51 -18.64 -30.77
N LEU A 96 -10.27 -19.01 -32.04
CA LEU A 96 -10.17 -18.08 -33.16
C LEU A 96 -11.53 -17.83 -33.81
N GLY A 97 -11.74 -16.63 -34.31
CA GLY A 97 -12.94 -16.25 -35.05
C GLY A 97 -12.66 -15.14 -36.06
N PRO A 98 -13.68 -14.75 -36.85
CA PRO A 98 -13.49 -13.83 -37.96
C PRO A 98 -13.16 -12.39 -37.53
N GLN A 99 -13.40 -12.04 -36.27
CA GLN A 99 -13.19 -10.67 -35.77
C GLN A 99 -12.54 -10.68 -34.39
N ALA A 100 -11.21 -10.63 -34.37
CA ALA A 100 -10.43 -10.47 -33.15
C ALA A 100 -10.82 -9.17 -32.43
N THR A 101 -11.03 -9.26 -31.12
CA THR A 101 -11.23 -8.10 -30.25
C THR A 101 -10.18 -8.13 -29.17
N ASP A 102 -9.38 -7.06 -29.09
CA ASP A 102 -8.34 -6.93 -28.09
C ASP A 102 -8.91 -6.52 -26.73
N CYS A 103 -8.17 -6.85 -25.68
CA CYS A 103 -8.51 -6.47 -24.32
C CYS A 103 -8.43 -4.96 -24.15
N VAL A 104 -9.43 -4.36 -23.48
CA VAL A 104 -9.41 -2.94 -23.11
C VAL A 104 -9.65 -2.82 -21.62
N THR A 105 -8.80 -2.05 -20.94
CA THR A 105 -9.02 -1.66 -19.55
C THR A 105 -9.67 -0.29 -19.47
N ALA A 106 -10.52 -0.10 -18.46
CA ALA A 106 -10.94 1.23 -18.04
C ALA A 106 -9.73 2.07 -17.61
N ALA A 107 -9.95 3.39 -17.52
CA ALA A 107 -9.08 4.26 -16.75
C ALA A 107 -9.01 3.78 -15.29
N TRP A 108 -7.90 4.09 -14.63
CA TRP A 108 -7.78 3.90 -13.19
C TRP A 108 -8.91 4.62 -12.46
N ALA A 109 -9.51 3.94 -11.49
CA ALA A 109 -10.34 4.60 -10.51
C ALA A 109 -9.51 5.61 -9.71
N GLU A 110 -10.19 6.56 -9.09
CA GLU A 110 -9.59 7.45 -8.11
C GLU A 110 -8.97 6.64 -6.96
N TRP A 111 -7.94 7.22 -6.35
CA TRP A 111 -7.37 6.65 -5.13
C TRP A 111 -8.42 6.59 -4.02
N SER A 112 -8.41 5.49 -3.27
CA SER A 112 -9.21 5.37 -2.05
C SER A 112 -8.78 6.42 -1.03
N GLN A 113 -9.63 6.64 -0.03
CA GLN A 113 -9.19 7.32 1.17
C GLN A 113 -8.00 6.60 1.81
N CYS A 114 -7.16 7.36 2.50
CA CYS A 114 -6.06 6.80 3.25
C CYS A 114 -6.60 5.89 4.36
N SER A 115 -5.97 4.73 4.57
CA SER A 115 -6.36 3.78 5.61
C SER A 115 -6.17 4.30 7.04
N ALA A 116 -5.50 5.44 7.22
CA ALA A 116 -5.27 6.08 8.51
C ALA A 116 -5.23 7.60 8.37
N SER A 117 -5.62 8.29 9.45
CA SER A 117 -5.66 9.76 9.53
C SER A 117 -4.39 10.38 10.14
N CYS A 118 -3.53 9.58 10.79
CA CYS A 118 -2.26 10.00 11.38
C CYS A 118 -1.28 8.82 11.37
N ASP A 119 0.00 9.10 11.61
CA ASP A 119 1.06 8.10 11.74
C ASP A 119 1.17 7.16 10.52
N GLY A 120 0.87 7.74 9.34
CA GLY A 120 0.87 7.19 7.96
C GLY A 120 -0.12 6.05 7.67
N GLY A 121 -0.32 5.77 6.38
CA GLY A 121 -1.34 4.83 5.90
C GLY A 121 -1.19 4.48 4.42
N SER A 122 -2.06 3.61 3.93
CA SER A 122 -2.07 3.14 2.55
C SER A 122 -3.38 3.54 1.86
N HIS A 123 -3.31 3.79 0.56
CA HIS A 123 -4.47 3.92 -0.29
C HIS A 123 -4.32 3.02 -1.50
N THR A 124 -5.44 2.65 -2.09
CA THR A 124 -5.51 1.72 -3.20
C THR A 124 -6.34 2.31 -4.32
N ARG A 125 -6.03 1.95 -5.55
CA ARG A 125 -6.89 2.18 -6.70
C ARG A 125 -6.96 0.92 -7.53
N GLU A 126 -8.02 0.78 -8.29
CA GLU A 126 -8.26 -0.38 -9.15
C GLU A 126 -8.69 0.08 -10.54
N ARG A 127 -8.51 -0.79 -11.53
CA ARG A 127 -9.09 -0.64 -12.86
C ARG A 127 -9.69 -1.97 -13.28
N VAL A 128 -10.70 -1.91 -14.14
CA VAL A 128 -11.42 -3.09 -14.63
C VAL A 128 -11.17 -3.30 -16.11
N ILE A 129 -11.33 -4.54 -16.57
CA ILE A 129 -11.36 -4.86 -18.00
C ILE A 129 -12.76 -4.51 -18.51
N THR A 130 -12.85 -3.56 -19.44
CA THR A 130 -14.12 -3.14 -20.07
C THR A 130 -14.42 -3.96 -21.31
N THR A 131 -13.38 -4.46 -21.99
CA THR A 131 -13.54 -5.34 -23.15
C THR A 131 -12.71 -6.60 -22.93
N VAL A 132 -13.38 -7.74 -22.87
CA VAL A 132 -12.72 -9.05 -22.75
C VAL A 132 -12.17 -9.45 -24.12
N PRO A 133 -10.91 -9.90 -24.20
CA PRO A 133 -10.32 -10.30 -25.46
C PRO A 133 -11.03 -11.52 -26.04
N SER A 134 -11.27 -11.52 -27.35
CA SER A 134 -12.00 -12.59 -28.03
C SER A 134 -11.43 -12.86 -29.43
N HIS A 135 -11.74 -14.06 -29.96
CA HIS A 135 -11.41 -14.45 -31.34
C HIS A 135 -9.93 -14.28 -31.73
N GLY A 136 -9.02 -14.53 -30.78
CA GLY A 136 -7.58 -14.37 -30.99
C GLY A 136 -7.03 -12.96 -30.75
N GLY A 137 -7.84 -12.04 -30.21
CA GLY A 137 -7.36 -10.72 -29.80
C GLY A 137 -6.39 -10.75 -28.62
N ALA A 138 -5.59 -9.70 -28.49
CA ALA A 138 -4.50 -9.58 -27.53
C ALA A 138 -5.00 -9.49 -26.07
N PRO A 139 -4.35 -10.17 -25.11
CA PRO A 139 -4.66 -10.00 -23.69
C PRO A 139 -4.26 -8.60 -23.20
N CYS A 140 -4.84 -8.15 -22.08
CA CYS A 140 -4.44 -6.90 -21.46
C CYS A 140 -3.00 -7.02 -20.94
N GLU A 141 -2.09 -6.12 -21.36
CA GLU A 141 -0.66 -6.17 -21.01
C GLU A 141 -0.40 -5.85 -19.52
N ASP A 142 -1.24 -5.01 -18.90
CA ASP A 142 -0.99 -4.48 -17.56
C ASP A 142 -1.99 -4.97 -16.48
N VAL A 143 -2.32 -6.27 -16.45
CA VAL A 143 -3.20 -6.81 -15.39
C VAL A 143 -2.47 -7.12 -14.06
N LEU A 144 -1.15 -6.91 -14.03
CA LEU A 144 -0.22 -7.23 -12.92
C LEU A 144 -0.24 -6.26 -11.72
N SER A 145 -1.27 -5.44 -11.57
CA SER A 145 -1.51 -4.77 -10.28
C SER A 145 -2.24 -5.77 -9.40
#